data_AF-A0A1Q3HU92-F1
#
_entry.id   AF-A0A1Q3HU92-F1
#
_cell.length_a   1.000
_cell.length_b   1.000
_cell.length_c   1.000
_cell.angle_alpha   90.00
_cell.angle_beta   90.00
_cell.angle_gamma   90.00
#
_symmetry.space_group_name_H-M   'P 1'
#
loop_
_entity.id
_entity.type
_entity.pdbx_description
1 polymer ?
#
loop_
_entity_poly.entity_id
_entity_poly.type
_entity_poly.pdbx_seq_one_letter_code
_entity_poly.pdbx_strand_id
1 'polypeptide(L)'
;MGDDVNLYPGFLNDRFKSVMVGPAAKVLAWQHANSTGNYAVLTGNNPDITSIGGLSRFKVLANDTRVIAFKFKDATGGEARRYSLKVNAADVGEQLLYSNADDEFKLVGTMPVSGPPVTTAIYVRDEQSGVYIATGSVYFQWNAETQQVDIVSQEQFPAQLKHEREDASRFIITLTSAQLPH
;
A
#
# COMPACT_ATOMS: atom_id res chain seq x y z
N MET A 1 -2.70 19.73 9.38
CA MET A 1 -2.17 18.34 9.21
C MET A 1 -3.09 17.41 9.95
N GLY A 2 -3.29 16.20 9.44
CA GLY A 2 -4.12 15.18 10.09
C GLY A 2 -5.54 15.04 9.51
N ASP A 3 -5.97 15.95 8.63
CA ASP A 3 -7.26 15.82 7.95
C ASP A 3 -7.27 14.58 7.06
N ASP A 4 -8.34 13.81 7.16
CA ASP A 4 -8.65 12.62 6.37
C ASP A 4 -10.04 12.82 5.76
N VAL A 5 -10.10 13.01 4.44
CA VAL A 5 -11.30 13.45 3.74
C VAL A 5 -11.68 12.45 2.67
N ASN A 6 -12.89 11.89 2.78
CA ASN A 6 -13.49 10.99 1.82
C ASN A 6 -14.55 11.72 0.98
N LEU A 7 -14.40 11.70 -0.33
CA LEU A 7 -15.26 12.38 -1.30
C LEU A 7 -16.22 11.44 -2.03
N TYR A 8 -16.17 10.13 -1.75
CA TYR A 8 -17.05 9.13 -2.37
C TYR A 8 -18.53 9.50 -2.21
N PRO A 9 -19.38 9.39 -3.26
CA PRO A 9 -19.12 8.76 -4.57
C PRO A 9 -18.39 9.63 -5.62
N GLY A 10 -17.97 10.86 -5.28
CA GLY A 10 -17.20 11.73 -6.18
C GLY A 10 -15.69 11.52 -6.12
N PHE A 11 -14.97 12.19 -7.01
CA PHE A 11 -13.51 12.16 -7.09
C PHE A 11 -12.87 13.50 -6.69
N LEU A 12 -11.58 13.44 -6.36
CA LEU A 12 -10.79 14.61 -5.99
C LEU A 12 -10.74 15.62 -7.13
N ASN A 13 -10.50 15.15 -8.35
CA ASN A 13 -10.39 15.98 -9.56
C ASN A 13 -11.74 16.53 -10.05
N ASP A 14 -12.87 16.08 -9.51
CA ASP A 14 -14.19 16.68 -9.78
C ASP A 14 -14.34 18.01 -9.03
N ARG A 15 -13.78 18.08 -7.80
CA ARG A 15 -13.93 19.23 -6.91
C ARG A 15 -12.73 20.17 -6.91
N PHE A 16 -11.54 19.63 -7.14
CA PHE A 16 -10.29 20.36 -7.06
C PHE A 16 -9.52 20.21 -8.38
N LYS A 17 -9.02 21.31 -8.92
CA LYS A 17 -8.21 21.31 -10.15
C LYS A 17 -6.73 21.57 -9.90
N SER A 18 -6.39 22.11 -8.75
CA SER A 18 -5.02 22.39 -8.33
C SER A 18 -4.88 22.23 -6.83
N VAL A 19 -3.64 22.09 -6.34
CA VAL A 19 -3.33 22.11 -4.92
C VAL A 19 -1.96 22.75 -4.69
N MET A 20 -1.88 23.62 -3.69
CA MET A 20 -0.61 24.14 -3.17
C MET A 20 -0.37 23.55 -1.79
N VAL A 21 0.71 22.81 -1.65
CA VAL A 21 1.09 22.15 -0.40
C VAL A 21 2.32 22.83 0.20
N GLY A 22 2.19 23.28 1.44
CA GLY A 22 3.30 23.90 2.17
C GLY A 22 4.46 22.91 2.41
N PRO A 23 5.71 23.40 2.58
CA PRO A 23 6.92 22.57 2.60
C PRO A 23 6.99 21.57 3.77
N ALA A 24 6.25 21.82 4.86
CA ALA A 24 6.18 20.92 6.00
C ALA A 24 5.19 19.77 5.80
N ALA A 25 4.37 19.79 4.74
CA ALA A 25 3.29 18.84 4.53
C ALA A 25 3.39 18.12 3.18
N LYS A 26 2.62 17.04 3.06
CA LYS A 26 2.29 16.41 1.78
C LYS A 26 0.85 15.91 1.78
N VAL A 27 0.27 15.75 0.60
CA VAL A 27 -1.06 15.16 0.44
C VAL A 27 -0.91 13.77 -0.13
N LEU A 28 -1.37 12.77 0.61
CA LEU A 28 -1.56 11.42 0.09
C LEU A 28 -3.00 11.32 -0.41
N ALA A 29 -3.20 11.09 -1.70
CA ALA A 29 -4.51 10.82 -2.29
C ALA A 29 -4.56 9.36 -2.75
N TRP A 30 -5.69 8.69 -2.58
CA TRP A 30 -5.86 7.29 -3.01
C TRP A 30 -7.30 6.95 -3.36
N GLN A 31 -7.46 5.83 -4.05
CA GLN A 31 -8.76 5.30 -4.43
C GLN A 31 -9.37 4.53 -3.25
N HIS A 32 -10.52 5.00 -2.74
CA HIS A 32 -11.21 4.35 -1.63
C HIS A 32 -12.27 3.32 -2.08
N ALA A 33 -12.86 3.49 -3.27
CA ALA A 33 -14.10 2.83 -3.64
C ALA A 33 -14.00 1.33 -4.00
N ASN A 34 -12.82 0.86 -4.45
CA ASN A 34 -12.66 -0.45 -5.06
C ASN A 34 -11.34 -1.16 -4.67
N SER A 35 -10.67 -0.67 -3.63
CA SER A 35 -9.49 -1.33 -3.03
C SER A 35 -8.35 -1.66 -4.01
N THR A 36 -8.20 -0.87 -5.08
CA THR A 36 -7.12 -1.05 -6.07
C THR A 36 -5.75 -0.67 -5.51
N GLY A 37 -5.72 0.17 -4.47
CA GLY A 37 -4.51 0.72 -3.87
C GLY A 37 -3.79 1.75 -4.74
N ASN A 38 -4.41 2.23 -5.82
CA ASN A 38 -3.88 3.35 -6.61
C ASN A 38 -3.79 4.60 -5.74
N TYR A 39 -2.66 5.30 -5.81
CA TYR A 39 -2.39 6.48 -4.99
C TYR A 39 -1.50 7.49 -5.68
N ALA A 40 -1.53 8.72 -5.20
CA ALA A 40 -0.63 9.81 -5.56
C ALA A 40 -0.14 10.52 -4.31
N VAL A 41 1.11 11.00 -4.34
CA VAL A 41 1.67 11.86 -3.30
C VAL A 41 1.95 13.21 -3.92
N LEU A 42 1.30 14.25 -3.40
CA LEU A 42 1.40 15.62 -3.90
C LEU A 42 2.18 16.47 -2.90
N THR A 43 3.18 17.19 -3.40
CA THR A 43 4.03 18.11 -2.65
C THR A 43 4.20 19.41 -3.43
N GLY A 44 4.42 20.53 -2.75
CA GLY A 44 4.65 21.82 -3.40
C GLY A 44 3.44 22.31 -4.22
N ASN A 45 3.71 23.04 -5.30
CA ASN A 45 2.67 23.58 -6.18
C ASN A 45 2.30 22.58 -7.28
N ASN A 46 1.04 22.17 -7.33
CA ASN A 46 0.47 21.30 -8.35
C ASN A 46 -0.66 22.07 -9.05
N PRO A 47 -0.36 22.85 -10.11
CA PRO A 47 -1.34 23.73 -10.76
C PRO A 47 -2.42 22.97 -11.54
N ASP A 48 -2.16 21.69 -11.84
CA ASP A 48 -3.12 20.78 -12.46
C ASP A 48 -3.00 19.39 -11.81
N ILE A 49 -4.11 18.90 -11.25
CA ILE A 49 -4.22 17.55 -10.68
C ILE A 49 -5.24 16.68 -11.40
N THR A 50 -5.69 17.06 -12.59
CA THR A 50 -6.70 16.31 -13.34
C THR A 50 -6.24 14.90 -13.72
N SER A 51 -4.92 14.71 -13.88
CA SER A 51 -4.27 13.45 -14.23
C SER A 51 -4.25 12.40 -13.12
N ILE A 52 -4.49 12.78 -11.85
CA ILE A 52 -4.41 11.81 -10.74
C ILE A 52 -5.57 10.80 -10.74
N GLY A 53 -6.64 11.06 -11.49
CA GLY A 53 -7.66 10.09 -11.93
C GLY A 53 -8.34 9.27 -10.83
N GLY A 54 -9.62 9.51 -10.56
CA GLY A 54 -10.46 8.56 -9.81
C GLY A 54 -10.11 8.37 -8.32
N LEU A 55 -9.12 9.10 -7.80
CA LEU A 55 -8.82 9.12 -6.37
C LEU A 55 -9.95 9.84 -5.65
N SER A 56 -10.49 9.21 -4.61
CA SER A 56 -11.69 9.67 -3.92
C SER A 56 -11.46 10.00 -2.45
N ARG A 57 -10.26 9.75 -1.93
CA ARG A 57 -9.89 10.05 -0.55
C ARG A 57 -8.50 10.66 -0.49
N PHE A 58 -8.28 11.57 0.45
CA PHE A 58 -6.96 12.11 0.71
C PHE A 58 -6.71 12.36 2.18
N LYS A 59 -5.43 12.41 2.55
CA LYS A 59 -4.96 12.70 3.89
C LYS A 59 -3.79 13.68 3.82
N VAL A 60 -3.81 14.70 4.68
CA VAL A 60 -2.71 15.66 4.80
C VAL A 60 -1.73 15.17 5.86
N LEU A 61 -0.54 14.77 5.42
CA LEU A 61 0.51 14.19 6.25
C LEU A 61 1.63 15.21 6.51
N ALA A 62 2.42 14.97 7.55
CA ALA A 62 3.72 15.60 7.66
C ALA A 62 4.61 15.16 6.50
N ASN A 63 5.48 16.04 5.99
CA ASN A 63 6.29 15.77 4.81
C ASN A 63 7.22 14.55 4.99
N ASP A 64 7.66 14.31 6.22
CA ASP A 64 8.56 13.23 6.60
C ASP A 64 7.87 11.87 6.80
N THR A 65 6.54 11.83 6.90
CA THR A 65 5.78 10.57 7.02
C THR A 65 6.01 9.69 5.79
N ARG A 66 6.42 8.43 5.94
CA ARG A 66 6.57 7.51 4.82
C ARG A 66 5.23 6.96 4.35
N VAL A 67 5.12 6.77 3.04
CA VAL A 67 4.01 6.05 2.41
C VAL A 67 4.51 4.63 2.13
N ILE A 68 3.87 3.65 2.72
CA ILE A 68 4.22 2.24 2.57
C ILE A 68 3.46 1.70 1.38
N ALA A 69 4.15 1.08 0.43
CA ALA A 69 3.54 0.52 -0.76
C ALA A 69 4.10 -0.85 -1.12
N PHE A 70 3.24 -1.73 -1.60
CA PHE A 70 3.57 -3.09 -2.02
C PHE A 70 3.38 -3.30 -3.51
N LYS A 71 4.21 -4.15 -4.08
CA LYS A 71 4.01 -4.79 -5.38
C LYS A 71 3.92 -6.29 -5.17
N PHE A 72 2.93 -6.96 -5.76
CA PHE A 72 2.75 -8.40 -5.55
C PHE A 72 3.15 -9.20 -6.79
N LYS A 73 4.13 -10.09 -6.63
CA LYS A 73 4.64 -10.97 -7.67
C LYS A 73 4.39 -12.43 -7.32
N ASP A 74 4.32 -13.26 -8.35
CA ASP A 74 4.28 -14.71 -8.21
C ASP A 74 5.50 -15.35 -8.86
N ALA A 75 6.18 -16.22 -8.10
CA ALA A 75 7.31 -17.03 -8.55
C ALA A 75 6.97 -18.54 -8.60
N THR A 76 5.70 -18.92 -8.38
CA THR A 76 5.23 -20.32 -8.43
C THR A 76 4.86 -20.78 -9.84
N GLY A 77 4.83 -19.87 -10.82
CA GLY A 77 4.49 -20.17 -12.21
C GLY A 77 2.99 -20.06 -12.52
N GLY A 78 2.23 -19.36 -11.68
CA GLY A 78 0.85 -19.02 -11.96
C GLY A 78 0.69 -17.93 -13.03
N GLU A 79 -0.45 -17.94 -13.69
CA GLU A 79 -0.84 -16.88 -14.63
C GLU A 79 -0.97 -15.52 -13.93
N ALA A 80 -0.89 -14.44 -14.71
CA ALA A 80 -1.16 -13.11 -14.20
C ALA A 80 -2.55 -13.05 -13.53
N ARG A 81 -2.61 -12.38 -12.37
CA ARG A 81 -3.80 -12.22 -11.52
C ARG A 81 -4.34 -13.52 -10.91
N ARG A 82 -3.64 -14.66 -11.04
CA ARG A 82 -4.06 -15.92 -10.43
C ARG A 82 -4.16 -15.83 -8.91
N TYR A 83 -3.21 -15.15 -8.28
CA TYR A 83 -3.19 -14.96 -6.84
C TYR A 83 -3.50 -13.52 -6.47
N SER A 84 -4.12 -13.34 -5.32
CA SER A 84 -4.29 -12.03 -4.71
C SER A 84 -3.60 -11.96 -3.34
N LEU A 85 -3.07 -10.79 -3.02
CA LEU A 85 -2.61 -10.40 -1.70
C LEU A 85 -3.55 -9.32 -1.19
N LYS A 86 -4.40 -9.70 -0.24
CA LYS A 86 -5.25 -8.77 0.50
C LYS A 86 -4.49 -8.23 1.70
N VAL A 87 -4.46 -6.91 1.83
CA VAL A 87 -3.76 -6.18 2.90
C VAL A 87 -4.76 -5.32 3.66
N ASN A 88 -4.99 -5.62 4.93
CA ASN A 88 -5.95 -4.91 5.78
C ASN A 88 -5.27 -3.79 6.55
N ALA A 89 -4.92 -2.70 5.86
CA ALA A 89 -4.25 -1.56 6.47
C ALA A 89 -5.24 -0.68 7.26
N ALA A 90 -4.94 -0.44 8.54
CA ALA A 90 -5.86 0.28 9.43
C ALA A 90 -6.06 1.76 9.04
N ASP A 91 -5.06 2.39 8.44
CA ASP A 91 -5.00 3.83 8.20
C ASP A 91 -5.41 4.26 6.78
N VAL A 92 -5.29 3.35 5.79
CA VAL A 92 -5.61 3.58 4.38
C VAL A 92 -6.72 2.66 3.85
N GLY A 93 -7.17 1.70 4.67
CA GLY A 93 -8.21 0.73 4.35
C GLY A 93 -7.67 -0.53 3.69
N GLU A 94 -8.58 -1.46 3.39
CA GLU A 94 -8.27 -2.72 2.71
C GLU A 94 -7.82 -2.51 1.26
N GLN A 95 -6.79 -3.26 0.86
CA GLN A 95 -6.18 -3.19 -0.46
C GLN A 95 -6.05 -4.59 -1.04
N LEU A 96 -6.35 -4.75 -2.33
CA LEU A 96 -6.29 -6.02 -3.03
C LEU A 96 -5.29 -5.93 -4.19
N LEU A 97 -4.15 -6.59 -4.02
CA LEU A 97 -3.09 -6.63 -5.01
C LEU A 97 -3.16 -7.96 -5.76
N TYR A 98 -3.09 -7.94 -7.09
CA TYR A 98 -3.08 -9.15 -7.90
C TYR A 98 -1.65 -9.49 -8.35
N SER A 99 -1.28 -10.77 -8.30
CA SER A 99 0.06 -11.23 -8.67
C SER A 99 0.35 -10.96 -10.14
N ASN A 100 1.48 -10.32 -10.44
CA ASN A 100 1.93 -10.08 -11.83
C ASN A 100 0.87 -9.34 -12.69
N ALA A 101 0.00 -8.52 -12.08
CA ALA A 101 -1.08 -7.83 -12.79
C ALA A 101 -0.62 -6.54 -13.49
N ASP A 102 0.21 -5.78 -12.79
CA ASP A 102 0.87 -4.58 -13.25
C ASP A 102 2.22 -4.45 -12.52
N ASP A 103 3.09 -3.56 -12.98
CA ASP A 103 4.37 -3.27 -12.32
C ASP A 103 4.26 -2.06 -11.36
N GLU A 104 3.05 -1.75 -10.89
CA GLU A 104 2.79 -0.61 -10.03
C GLU A 104 2.84 -0.98 -8.54
N PHE A 105 3.19 0.00 -7.72
CA PHE A 105 3.07 -0.12 -6.28
C PHE A 105 1.69 0.33 -5.84
N LYS A 106 1.10 -0.44 -4.94
CA LYS A 106 -0.19 -0.14 -4.32
C LYS A 106 0.01 0.29 -2.88
N LEU A 107 -0.68 1.35 -2.47
CA LEU A 107 -0.64 1.89 -1.11
C LEU A 107 -1.06 0.81 -0.12
N VAL A 108 -0.32 0.62 0.97
CA VAL A 108 -0.67 -0.34 2.05
C VAL A 108 -0.47 0.23 3.46
N GLY A 109 -0.19 1.52 3.57
CA GLY A 109 -0.18 2.23 4.85
C GLY A 109 0.70 3.46 4.85
N THR A 110 0.82 4.08 6.01
CA THR A 110 1.69 5.23 6.26
C THR A 110 2.44 5.04 7.58
N MET A 111 3.61 5.66 7.69
CA MET A 111 4.43 5.59 8.91
C MET A 111 5.11 6.94 9.15
N PRO A 112 4.71 7.68 10.20
CA PRO A 112 5.44 8.87 10.63
C PRO A 112 6.90 8.55 10.98
N VAL A 113 7.80 9.53 10.85
CA VAL A 113 9.16 9.39 11.40
C VAL A 113 9.05 9.16 12.90
N SER A 114 9.74 8.16 13.40
CA SER A 114 9.64 7.72 14.81
C SER A 114 8.21 7.32 15.24
N GLY A 115 7.34 6.97 14.29
CA GLY A 115 6.02 6.42 14.57
C GLY A 115 6.12 5.04 15.25
N PRO A 116 5.06 4.61 15.97
CA PRO A 116 5.04 3.29 16.58
C PRO A 116 5.07 2.19 15.50
N PRO A 117 5.55 0.98 15.82
CA PRO A 117 5.41 -0.17 14.94
C PRO A 117 3.94 -0.43 14.58
N VAL A 118 3.70 -0.87 13.35
CA VAL A 118 2.36 -1.15 12.83
C VAL A 118 2.28 -2.60 12.39
N THR A 119 1.25 -3.31 12.85
CA THR A 119 0.93 -4.67 12.41
C THR A 119 -0.25 -4.64 11.46
N THR A 120 -0.10 -5.26 10.30
CA THR A 120 -1.12 -5.29 9.25
C THR A 120 -1.42 -6.74 8.86
N ALA A 121 -2.69 -7.14 8.91
CA ALA A 121 -3.09 -8.48 8.50
C ALA A 121 -2.99 -8.63 6.98
N ILE A 122 -2.51 -9.79 6.52
CA ILE A 122 -2.36 -10.13 5.11
C ILE A 122 -2.91 -11.52 4.82
N TYR A 123 -3.51 -11.66 3.63
CA TYR A 123 -4.11 -12.90 3.17
C TYR A 123 -3.74 -13.14 1.72
N VAL A 124 -3.30 -14.35 1.40
CA VAL A 124 -3.02 -14.78 0.04
C VAL A 124 -4.09 -15.75 -0.39
N ARG A 125 -4.74 -15.47 -1.52
CA ARG A 125 -5.79 -16.30 -2.07
C ARG A 125 -5.46 -16.70 -3.51
N ASP A 126 -5.74 -17.95 -3.85
CA ASP A 126 -5.88 -18.37 -5.24
C ASP A 126 -7.27 -17.93 -5.72
N GLU A 127 -7.32 -17.00 -6.66
CA GLU A 127 -8.56 -16.41 -7.18
C GLU A 127 -9.30 -17.38 -8.10
N GLN A 128 -8.63 -18.41 -8.62
CA GLN A 128 -9.27 -19.43 -9.46
C GLN A 128 -9.99 -20.46 -8.60
N SER A 129 -9.34 -20.99 -7.57
CA SER A 129 -9.94 -22.00 -6.68
C SER A 129 -10.72 -21.40 -5.50
N GLY A 130 -10.46 -20.13 -5.18
CA GLY A 130 -11.02 -19.43 -4.03
C GLY A 130 -10.36 -19.80 -2.69
N VAL A 131 -9.33 -20.66 -2.70
CA VAL A 131 -8.64 -21.17 -1.51
C VAL A 131 -7.63 -20.15 -0.98
N TYR A 132 -7.54 -20.01 0.34
CA TYR A 132 -6.47 -19.24 0.98
C TYR A 132 -5.20 -20.07 1.05
N ILE A 133 -4.14 -19.58 0.43
CA ILE A 133 -2.80 -20.19 0.44
C ILE A 133 -2.09 -19.86 1.75
N ALA A 134 -2.26 -18.63 2.22
CA ALA A 134 -1.55 -18.13 3.36
C ALA A 134 -2.35 -17.05 4.10
N THR A 135 -2.23 -17.02 5.41
CA THR A 135 -2.82 -15.99 6.28
C THR A 135 -1.79 -15.62 7.33
N GLY A 136 -1.63 -14.33 7.59
CA GLY A 136 -0.67 -13.87 8.59
C GLY A 136 -0.71 -12.36 8.76
N SER A 137 0.41 -11.80 9.18
CA SER A 137 0.56 -10.37 9.36
C SER A 137 1.96 -9.92 8.96
N VAL A 138 2.07 -8.64 8.60
CA VAL A 138 3.33 -7.95 8.36
C VAL A 138 3.52 -6.88 9.44
N TYR A 139 4.75 -6.77 9.93
CA TYR A 139 5.14 -5.82 10.99
C TYR A 139 6.07 -4.77 10.42
N PHE A 140 5.59 -3.54 10.36
CA PHE A 140 6.39 -2.39 9.94
C PHE A 140 6.99 -1.69 11.16
N GLN A 141 8.24 -1.24 11.03
CA GLN A 141 8.91 -0.42 12.04
C GLN A 141 9.75 0.67 11.38
N TRP A 142 9.81 1.85 12.01
CA TRP A 142 10.72 2.90 11.57
C TRP A 142 12.15 2.58 12.00
N ASN A 143 13.08 2.61 11.05
CA ASN A 143 14.52 2.51 11.28
C ASN A 143 15.14 3.91 11.27
N ALA A 144 15.54 4.38 12.45
CA ALA A 144 16.11 5.71 12.62
C ALA A 144 17.53 5.86 12.02
N GLU A 145 18.28 4.77 11.91
CA GLU A 145 19.64 4.78 11.37
C GLU A 145 19.64 4.94 9.85
N THR A 146 18.79 4.19 9.17
CA THR A 146 18.69 4.22 7.70
C THR A 146 17.66 5.22 7.19
N GLN A 147 16.80 5.75 8.07
CA GLN A 147 15.65 6.60 7.75
C GLN A 147 14.63 5.93 6.82
N GLN A 148 14.39 4.63 7.04
CA GLN A 148 13.53 3.77 6.24
C GLN A 148 12.48 3.06 7.10
N VAL A 149 11.47 2.47 6.45
CA VAL A 149 10.53 1.53 7.07
C VAL A 149 11.09 0.12 6.92
N ASP A 150 11.13 -0.69 7.96
CA ASP A 150 11.58 -2.09 7.92
C ASP A 150 10.40 -3.04 8.11
N ILE A 151 10.49 -4.24 7.53
CA ILE A 151 9.65 -5.39 7.87
C ILE A 151 10.44 -6.26 8.85
N VAL A 152 10.06 -6.27 10.13
CA VAL A 152 10.95 -6.70 11.24
C VAL A 152 10.59 -8.03 11.92
N SER A 153 9.41 -8.60 11.68
CA SER A 153 9.01 -9.88 12.26
C SER A 153 8.64 -10.90 11.19
N GLN A 154 9.27 -12.06 11.26
CA GLN A 154 9.04 -13.21 10.37
C GLN A 154 8.10 -14.26 10.99
N GLU A 155 7.79 -14.18 12.30
CA GLU A 155 7.02 -15.23 12.99
C GLU A 155 5.59 -15.36 12.49
N GLN A 156 4.96 -14.23 12.17
CA GLN A 156 3.59 -14.20 11.61
C GLN A 156 3.58 -13.83 10.12
N PHE A 157 4.75 -13.53 9.54
CA PHE A 157 4.87 -13.32 8.12
C PHE A 157 4.77 -14.68 7.43
N PRO A 158 3.84 -14.88 6.49
CA PRO A 158 3.63 -16.22 5.95
C PRO A 158 4.87 -16.77 5.23
N ALA A 159 5.25 -18.01 5.55
CA ALA A 159 6.44 -18.66 5.01
C ALA A 159 6.39 -18.86 3.48
N GLN A 160 5.19 -18.83 2.89
CA GLN A 160 4.97 -18.85 1.45
C GLN A 160 5.42 -17.56 0.76
N LEU A 161 5.57 -16.46 1.50
CA LEU A 161 5.94 -15.15 0.99
C LEU A 161 7.41 -14.84 1.26
N LYS A 162 8.01 -14.10 0.34
CA LYS A 162 9.25 -13.35 0.58
C LYS A 162 8.99 -11.87 0.36
N HIS A 163 9.75 -11.03 1.05
CA HIS A 163 9.77 -9.60 0.79
C HIS A 163 11.16 -9.15 0.38
N GLU A 164 11.22 -8.18 -0.52
CA GLU A 164 12.42 -7.47 -0.93
C GLU A 164 12.13 -5.98 -0.87
N ARG A 165 13.07 -5.20 -0.35
CA ARG A 165 12.98 -3.75 -0.34
C ARG A 165 13.39 -3.22 -1.71
N GLU A 166 12.52 -2.46 -2.36
CA GLU A 166 12.87 -1.70 -3.57
C GLU A 166 13.33 -0.27 -3.22
N ASP A 167 12.76 0.32 -2.15
CA ASP A 167 13.03 1.70 -1.73
C ASP A 167 12.82 1.88 -0.22
N ALA A 168 13.00 3.09 0.31
CA ALA A 168 12.88 3.43 1.73
C ALA A 168 11.57 2.96 2.40
N SER A 169 10.48 2.81 1.64
CA SER A 169 9.19 2.29 2.14
C SER A 169 8.40 1.52 1.08
N ARG A 170 9.07 1.01 0.05
CA ARG A 170 8.44 0.22 -1.03
C ARG A 170 9.00 -1.19 -1.04
N PHE A 171 8.10 -2.18 -1.07
CA PHE A 171 8.47 -3.59 -0.97
C PHE A 171 7.83 -4.42 -2.06
N ILE A 172 8.62 -5.31 -2.65
CA ILE A 172 8.13 -6.36 -3.52
C ILE A 172 7.82 -7.57 -2.65
N ILE A 173 6.55 -7.96 -2.61
CA ILE A 173 6.08 -9.18 -1.95
C ILE A 173 5.95 -10.25 -3.02
N THR A 174 6.62 -11.39 -2.82
CA THR A 174 6.66 -12.47 -3.81
C THR A 174 6.11 -13.75 -3.20
N LEU A 175 5.12 -14.35 -3.85
CA LEU A 175 4.67 -15.70 -3.54
C LEU A 175 5.69 -16.71 -4.07
N THR A 176 6.25 -17.53 -3.18
CA THR A 176 7.30 -18.51 -3.48
C THR A 176 6.85 -19.95 -3.34
N SER A 177 5.74 -20.19 -2.64
CA SER A 177 5.09 -21.51 -2.55
C SER A 177 3.58 -21.36 -2.53
N ALA A 178 2.89 -22.11 -3.38
CA ALA A 178 1.43 -22.20 -3.42
C ALA A 178 0.91 -23.43 -2.64
N GLN A 179 1.76 -24.11 -1.88
CA GLN A 179 1.35 -25.26 -1.06
C GLN A 179 0.67 -24.77 0.23
N LEU A 180 -0.41 -25.46 0.61
CA LEU A 180 -1.10 -25.20 1.87
C LEU A 180 -0.20 -25.58 3.05
N PRO A 181 -0.23 -24.80 4.15
CA PRO A 181 0.44 -25.22 5.38
C PRO A 181 -0.23 -26.51 5.90
N HIS A 182 0.59 -27.52 6.19
CA HIS A 182 0.17 -28.79 6.81
C HIS A 182 -0.13 -28.63 8.30
#